data_AF-L8WHG9-F1
#
_entry.id   AF-L8WHG9-F1
#
_cell.length_a   1.000
_cell.length_b   1.000
_cell.length_c   1.000
_cell.angle_alpha   90.00
_cell.angle_beta   90.00
_cell.angle_gamma   90.00
#
_symmetry.space_group_name_H-M   'P 1'
#
loop_
_entity.id
_entity.type
_entity.pdbx_description
1 polymer ?
#
loop_
_entity_poly.entity_id
_entity_poly.type
_entity_poly.pdbx_seq_one_letter_code
_entity_poly.pdbx_strand_id
1 'polypeptide(L)'
;MDYIQGSLAAELTLDLAPREMQKRWSEWLHVSLIKTVFINNLNAYQALRNIAPIFLQVIYSMPTLWPAHSDLARVPLPGILNLPTHQFAYFSLIDCTYAMVSGLPQQVEYDTTIHSPLPSSSRYQITHGFPNELLLMLADINACRDMSPHARRWEHIEHQLLTWQSRNGEYAFAESWMTVAWYAVQESWRLALLIYLYLVGLYSWRF
;
A
#
# COMPACT_ATOMS: atom_id res chain seq x y z
N MET A 1 -19.40 21.97 2.44
CA MET A 1 -18.79 20.62 2.42
C MET A 1 -17.65 20.48 3.42
N ASP A 2 -16.91 21.55 3.73
CA ASP A 2 -15.97 21.60 4.87
C ASP A 2 -16.64 21.33 6.24
N TYR A 3 -17.95 21.60 6.32
CA TYR A 3 -18.79 21.31 7.47
C TYR A 3 -18.84 19.81 7.84
N ILE A 4 -18.88 18.91 6.84
CA ILE A 4 -18.93 17.45 7.11
C ILE A 4 -17.57 16.97 7.60
N GLN A 5 -16.47 17.50 7.07
CA GLN A 5 -15.11 17.15 7.50
C GLN A 5 -14.80 17.70 8.90
N GLY A 6 -15.23 18.94 9.19
CA GLY A 6 -15.15 19.52 10.53
C GLY A 6 -16.02 18.78 11.54
N SER A 7 -17.23 18.36 11.14
CA SER A 7 -18.13 17.54 11.96
C SER A 7 -17.54 16.17 12.25
N LEU A 8 -16.98 15.49 11.26
CA LEU A 8 -16.43 14.14 11.40
C LEU A 8 -15.11 14.15 12.18
N ALA A 9 -14.26 15.17 11.98
CA ALA A 9 -13.06 15.39 12.79
C ALA A 9 -13.38 15.73 14.25
N ALA A 10 -14.43 16.52 14.50
CA ALA A 10 -14.92 16.82 15.85
C ALA A 10 -15.59 15.60 16.52
N GLU A 11 -16.28 14.75 15.76
CA GLU A 11 -16.83 13.48 16.28
C GLU A 11 -15.76 12.42 16.55
N LEU A 12 -14.60 12.49 15.90
CA LEU A 12 -13.44 11.63 16.16
C LEU A 12 -12.70 11.98 17.46
N THR A 13 -12.92 13.20 18.00
CA THR A 13 -12.40 13.60 19.33
C THR A 13 -13.29 13.19 20.50
N LEU A 14 -14.43 12.53 20.25
CA LEU A 14 -15.32 12.03 21.30
C LEU A 14 -14.83 10.68 21.85
N ASP A 15 -14.84 10.56 23.18
CA ASP A 15 -14.38 9.38 23.91
C ASP A 15 -15.41 8.24 23.76
N LEU A 16 -15.16 7.33 22.82
CA LEU A 16 -15.99 6.19 22.45
C LEU A 16 -15.34 4.86 22.83
N ALA A 17 -16.13 3.78 22.86
CA ALA A 17 -15.57 2.46 23.08
C ALA A 17 -14.53 2.10 21.98
N PRO A 18 -13.42 1.41 22.31
CA PRO A 18 -12.30 1.19 21.38
C PRO A 18 -12.67 0.58 20.01
N ARG A 19 -13.67 -0.32 19.96
CA ARG A 19 -14.15 -0.92 18.71
C ARG A 19 -14.94 0.04 17.84
N GLU A 20 -15.71 0.93 18.46
CA GLU A 20 -16.52 1.93 17.75
C GLU A 20 -15.63 3.04 17.18
N MET A 21 -14.60 3.45 17.94
CA MET A 21 -13.53 4.30 17.42
C MET A 21 -12.87 3.65 16.20
N GLN A 22 -12.42 2.41 16.31
CA GLN A 22 -11.73 1.71 15.20
C GLN A 22 -12.57 1.66 13.92
N LYS A 23 -13.88 1.42 14.05
CA LYS A 23 -14.82 1.44 12.91
C LYS A 23 -14.96 2.84 12.30
N ARG A 24 -15.05 3.89 13.12
CA ARG A 24 -15.13 5.28 12.62
C ARG A 24 -13.84 5.72 11.93
N TRP A 25 -12.68 5.39 12.50
CA TRP A 25 -11.38 5.66 11.88
C TRP A 25 -11.24 4.96 10.51
N SER A 26 -11.72 3.72 10.44
CA SER A 26 -11.82 2.92 9.21
C SER A 26 -12.67 3.61 8.14
N GLU A 27 -13.90 4.01 8.48
CA GLU A 27 -14.81 4.70 7.55
C GLU A 27 -14.23 6.05 7.10
N TRP A 28 -13.61 6.80 8.01
CA TRP A 28 -12.96 8.07 7.69
C TRP A 28 -11.76 7.91 6.74
N LEU A 29 -10.93 6.89 6.96
CA LEU A 29 -9.80 6.56 6.08
C LEU A 29 -10.28 6.29 4.65
N HIS A 30 -11.33 5.48 4.51
CA HIS A 30 -11.87 5.12 3.21
C HIS A 30 -12.39 6.34 2.43
N VAL A 31 -13.20 7.19 3.08
CA VAL A 31 -13.75 8.41 2.48
C VAL A 31 -12.64 9.41 2.11
N SER A 32 -11.64 9.55 2.97
CA SER A 32 -10.53 10.48 2.75
C SER A 32 -9.65 10.04 1.57
N LEU A 33 -9.37 8.74 1.45
CA LEU A 33 -8.61 8.19 0.32
C LEU A 33 -9.35 8.36 -1.01
N ILE A 34 -10.67 8.13 -1.04
CA ILE A 34 -11.48 8.39 -2.24
C ILE A 34 -11.41 9.87 -2.62
N LYS A 35 -11.55 10.79 -1.66
CA LYS A 35 -11.45 12.23 -1.92
C LYS A 35 -10.08 12.65 -2.44
N THR A 36 -8.99 12.12 -1.89
CA THR A 36 -7.63 12.43 -2.32
C THR A 36 -7.36 11.96 -3.75
N VAL A 37 -7.87 10.79 -4.13
CA VAL A 37 -7.66 10.23 -5.47
C VAL A 37 -8.56 10.89 -6.52
N PHE A 38 -9.80 11.24 -6.18
CA PHE A 38 -10.80 11.69 -7.16
C PHE A 38 -11.07 13.19 -7.20
N ILE A 39 -10.80 13.96 -6.13
CA ILE A 39 -11.35 15.33 -5.99
C ILE A 39 -10.27 16.41 -5.93
N ASN A 40 -9.06 16.14 -5.42
CA ASN A 40 -8.04 17.19 -5.25
C ASN A 40 -6.64 16.75 -5.72
N ASN A 41 -6.26 17.16 -6.94
CA ASN A 41 -4.89 17.10 -7.44
C ASN A 41 -3.94 18.12 -6.75
N LEU A 42 -4.47 18.96 -5.87
CA LEU A 42 -3.68 19.90 -5.06
C LEU A 42 -3.38 19.27 -3.69
N ASN A 43 -2.16 18.73 -3.62
CA ASN A 43 -1.43 18.22 -2.46
C ASN A 43 -1.86 16.85 -1.90
N ALA A 44 -1.98 15.83 -2.76
CA ALA A 44 -2.12 14.44 -2.32
C ALA A 44 -1.04 14.01 -1.29
N TYR A 45 0.18 14.55 -1.37
CA TYR A 45 1.20 14.39 -0.33
C TYR A 45 0.77 14.90 1.04
N GLN A 46 0.22 16.12 1.12
CA GLN A 46 -0.25 16.68 2.39
C GLN A 46 -1.45 15.89 2.93
N ALA A 47 -2.33 15.43 2.05
CA ALA A 47 -3.43 14.56 2.45
C ALA A 47 -2.91 13.24 3.04
N LEU A 48 -1.97 12.56 2.37
CA LEU A 48 -1.33 11.35 2.89
C LEU A 48 -0.64 11.61 4.23
N ARG A 49 0.12 12.69 4.34
CA ARG A 49 0.79 13.09 5.58
C ARG A 49 -0.18 13.34 6.73
N ASN A 50 -1.35 13.92 6.46
CA ASN A 50 -2.38 14.16 7.46
C ASN A 50 -3.12 12.88 7.86
N ILE A 51 -3.24 11.92 6.94
CA ILE A 51 -3.93 10.65 7.16
C ILE A 51 -3.00 9.62 7.84
N ALA A 52 -1.69 9.67 7.58
CA ALA A 52 -0.71 8.71 8.07
C ALA A 52 -0.74 8.48 9.60
N PRO A 53 -0.84 9.51 10.47
CA PRO A 53 -0.92 9.29 11.91
C PRO A 53 -2.13 8.46 12.33
N ILE A 54 -3.27 8.67 11.68
CA ILE A 54 -4.51 7.94 11.93
C ILE A 54 -4.37 6.49 11.47
N PHE A 55 -3.82 6.29 10.27
CA PHE A 55 -3.49 4.96 9.76
C PHE A 55 -2.61 4.21 10.76
N LEU A 56 -1.52 4.83 11.23
CA LEU A 56 -0.59 4.22 12.19
C LEU A 56 -1.31 3.90 13.50
N GLN A 57 -2.07 4.84 14.08
CA GLN A 57 -2.79 4.62 15.32
C GLN A 57 -3.71 3.39 15.25
N VAL A 58 -4.42 3.22 14.13
CA VAL A 58 -5.29 2.05 13.94
C VAL A 58 -4.47 0.77 13.78
N ILE A 59 -3.40 0.77 12.99
CA ILE A 59 -2.56 -0.41 12.79
C ILE A 59 -1.86 -0.86 14.09
N TYR A 60 -1.33 0.07 14.89
CA TYR A 60 -0.73 -0.25 16.19
C TYR A 60 -1.77 -0.73 17.22
N SER A 61 -3.05 -0.41 17.05
CA SER A 61 -4.13 -0.95 17.89
C SER A 61 -4.52 -2.40 17.56
N MET A 62 -3.96 -2.98 16.50
CA MET A 62 -4.29 -4.32 15.99
C MET A 62 -3.12 -5.29 16.24
N PRO A 63 -2.95 -5.85 17.45
CA PRO A 63 -1.81 -6.70 17.78
C PRO A 63 -1.71 -7.96 16.93
N THR A 64 -2.83 -8.45 16.38
CA THR A 64 -2.88 -9.62 15.48
C THR A 64 -2.16 -9.40 14.15
N LEU A 65 -1.84 -8.15 13.79
CA LEU A 65 -1.10 -7.84 12.57
C LEU A 65 0.40 -8.08 12.68
N TRP A 66 0.93 -8.15 13.90
CA TRP A 66 2.35 -8.10 14.17
C TRP A 66 2.89 -9.52 14.42
N PRO A 67 3.74 -10.07 13.53
CA PRO A 67 4.48 -11.30 13.78
C PRO A 67 5.24 -11.31 15.10
N ALA A 68 5.56 -12.51 15.60
CA ALA A 68 6.47 -12.65 16.73
C ALA A 68 7.83 -12.02 16.38
N HIS A 69 8.34 -11.15 17.25
CA HIS A 69 9.60 -10.42 17.09
C HIS A 69 9.57 -9.35 15.98
N SER A 70 8.40 -8.80 15.67
CA SER A 70 8.29 -7.65 14.77
C SER A 70 9.07 -6.44 15.29
N ASP A 71 9.72 -5.76 14.36
CA ASP A 71 10.23 -4.42 14.59
C ASP A 71 9.07 -3.42 14.58
N LEU A 72 8.75 -2.85 15.75
CA LEU A 72 7.63 -1.92 15.89
C LEU A 72 7.86 -0.60 15.14
N ALA A 73 9.06 -0.32 14.61
CA ALA A 73 9.28 0.85 13.76
C ALA A 73 8.69 0.68 12.35
N ARG A 74 8.36 -0.55 11.93
CA ARG A 74 8.00 -0.88 10.55
C ARG A 74 6.67 -1.60 10.49
N VAL A 75 5.75 -1.07 9.69
CA VAL A 75 4.39 -1.59 9.60
C VAL A 75 4.36 -2.87 8.74
N PRO A 76 3.84 -4.01 9.24
CA PRO A 76 3.86 -5.28 8.52
C PRO A 76 2.87 -5.26 7.34
N LEU A 77 3.38 -4.97 6.15
CA LEU A 77 2.57 -4.82 4.94
C LEU A 77 1.89 -6.15 4.52
N PRO A 78 2.55 -7.32 4.57
CA PRO A 78 1.87 -8.60 4.36
C PRO A 78 0.68 -8.81 5.32
N GLY A 79 0.82 -8.40 6.59
CA GLY A 79 -0.25 -8.45 7.58
C GLY A 79 -1.45 -7.59 7.17
N ILE A 80 -1.19 -6.37 6.68
CA ILE A 80 -2.22 -5.47 6.15
C ILE A 80 -2.96 -6.09 4.96
N LEU A 81 -2.23 -6.69 4.02
CA LEU A 81 -2.81 -7.29 2.82
C LEU A 81 -3.66 -8.53 3.12
N ASN A 82 -3.43 -9.16 4.27
CA ASN A 82 -4.23 -10.27 4.78
C ASN A 82 -5.51 -9.83 5.51
N LEU A 83 -5.69 -8.53 5.78
CA LEU A 83 -6.88 -8.06 6.48
C LEU A 83 -8.14 -8.19 5.59
N PRO A 84 -9.30 -8.51 6.19
CA PRO A 84 -10.58 -8.45 5.48
C PRO A 84 -10.94 -7.05 4.98
N THR A 85 -10.40 -6.01 5.62
CA THR A 85 -10.65 -4.59 5.32
C THR A 85 -9.63 -4.06 4.31
N HIS A 86 -10.12 -3.61 3.16
CA HIS A 86 -9.29 -3.19 2.03
C HIS A 86 -8.72 -1.76 2.15
N GLN A 87 -9.24 -0.94 3.06
CA GLN A 87 -8.84 0.47 3.20
C GLN A 87 -7.35 0.65 3.56
N PHE A 88 -6.78 -0.28 4.34
CA PHE A 88 -5.39 -0.20 4.78
C PHE A 88 -4.45 -0.60 3.64
N ALA A 89 -4.80 -1.66 2.90
CA ALA A 89 -4.13 -2.01 1.66
C ALA A 89 -4.20 -0.88 0.64
N TYR A 90 -5.35 -0.19 0.56
CA TYR A 90 -5.52 0.97 -0.31
C TYR A 90 -4.66 2.15 0.12
N PHE A 91 -4.61 2.48 1.41
CA PHE A 91 -3.68 3.48 1.92
C PHE A 91 -2.24 3.16 1.51
N SER A 92 -1.79 1.92 1.76
CA SER A 92 -0.43 1.49 1.43
C SER A 92 -0.11 1.62 -0.05
N LEU A 93 -1.03 1.25 -0.95
CA LEU A 93 -0.82 1.44 -2.39
C LEU A 93 -0.74 2.90 -2.78
N ILE A 94 -1.64 3.75 -2.27
CA ILE A 94 -1.60 5.18 -2.62
C ILE A 94 -0.32 5.81 -2.07
N ASP A 95 0.10 5.47 -0.85
CA ASP A 95 1.35 5.94 -0.25
C ASP A 95 2.57 5.54 -1.10
N CYS A 96 2.66 4.24 -1.42
CA CYS A 96 3.76 3.69 -2.20
C CYS A 96 3.79 4.21 -3.65
N THR A 97 2.63 4.31 -4.30
CA THR A 97 2.51 4.81 -5.69
C THR A 97 2.80 6.29 -5.75
N TYR A 98 2.31 7.06 -4.77
CA TYR A 98 2.61 8.48 -4.69
C TYR A 98 4.10 8.72 -4.48
N ALA A 99 4.74 7.94 -3.61
CA ALA A 99 6.19 7.98 -3.44
C ALA A 99 6.91 7.72 -4.76
N MET A 100 6.53 6.68 -5.52
CA MET A 100 7.10 6.37 -6.83
C MET A 100 6.98 7.54 -7.82
N VAL A 101 5.78 8.10 -7.98
CA VAL A 101 5.51 9.14 -8.99
C VAL A 101 6.12 10.50 -8.61
N SER A 102 6.14 10.83 -7.32
CA SER A 102 6.62 12.13 -6.83
C SER A 102 8.12 12.17 -6.55
N GLY A 103 8.77 11.01 -6.36
CA GLY A 103 10.14 10.95 -5.86
C GLY A 103 10.26 11.27 -4.36
N LEU A 104 9.17 11.56 -3.66
CA LEU A 104 9.17 11.84 -2.22
C LEU A 104 9.11 10.53 -1.41
N PRO A 105 9.62 10.53 -0.16
CA PRO A 105 9.47 9.39 0.72
C PRO A 105 8.01 9.01 0.96
N GLN A 106 7.75 7.71 1.03
CA GLN A 106 6.48 7.18 1.54
C GLN A 106 6.28 7.61 2.99
N GLN A 107 5.02 7.78 3.41
CA GLN A 107 4.70 8.28 4.75
C GLN A 107 4.92 7.23 5.85
N VAL A 108 4.90 5.95 5.48
CA VAL A 108 5.03 4.83 6.41
C VAL A 108 6.21 3.95 6.01
N GLU A 109 7.04 3.58 6.99
CA GLU A 109 8.06 2.55 6.78
C GLU A 109 7.40 1.17 6.84
N TYR A 110 7.44 0.43 5.73
CA TYR A 110 6.81 -0.88 5.62
C TYR A 110 7.80 -2.02 5.85
N ASP A 111 7.41 -3.00 6.65
CA ASP A 111 8.04 -4.32 6.65
C ASP A 111 7.39 -5.20 5.59
N THR A 112 8.19 -5.62 4.63
CA THR A 112 7.78 -6.40 3.46
C THR A 112 8.08 -7.90 3.60
N THR A 113 8.59 -8.33 4.75
CA THR A 113 8.93 -9.74 5.02
C THR A 113 7.69 -10.63 5.08
N ILE A 114 7.67 -11.65 4.22
CA ILE A 114 6.53 -12.57 4.10
C ILE A 114 6.68 -13.70 5.13
N HIS A 115 5.93 -13.63 6.22
CA HIS A 115 5.87 -14.70 7.23
C HIS A 115 4.73 -15.70 7.00
N SER A 116 3.77 -15.35 6.15
CA SER A 116 2.58 -16.15 5.82
C SER A 116 2.22 -15.94 4.35
N PRO A 117 1.66 -16.95 3.65
CA PRO A 117 1.22 -16.78 2.28
C PRO A 117 0.25 -15.60 2.12
N LEU A 118 0.52 -14.75 1.12
CA LEU A 118 -0.41 -13.69 0.71
C LEU A 118 -1.68 -14.30 0.09
N PRO A 119 -2.88 -13.75 0.36
CA PRO A 119 -4.11 -14.20 -0.24
C PRO A 119 -4.03 -14.04 -1.75
N SER A 120 -4.38 -15.12 -2.44
CA SER A 120 -4.47 -15.20 -3.90
C SER A 120 -5.60 -14.36 -4.49
N SER A 121 -6.58 -13.94 -3.67
CA SER A 121 -7.68 -13.13 -4.15
C SER A 121 -8.18 -12.19 -3.06
N SER A 122 -7.66 -10.97 -3.01
CA SER A 122 -8.28 -9.91 -2.22
C SER A 122 -9.27 -9.14 -3.12
N ARG A 123 -10.43 -8.74 -2.58
CA ARG A 123 -11.36 -7.83 -3.29
C ARG A 123 -10.66 -6.55 -3.74
N TYR A 124 -9.65 -6.15 -2.98
CA TYR A 124 -8.74 -5.06 -3.25
C TYR A 124 -7.94 -5.25 -4.56
N GLN A 125 -7.34 -6.43 -4.78
CA GLN A 125 -6.61 -6.74 -6.01
C GLN A 125 -7.55 -6.62 -7.21
N ILE A 126 -8.78 -7.14 -7.14
CA ILE A 126 -9.80 -7.04 -8.19
C ILE A 126 -10.09 -5.58 -8.56
N THR A 127 -10.28 -4.71 -7.56
CA THR A 127 -10.67 -3.31 -7.79
C THR A 127 -9.54 -2.46 -8.38
N HIS A 128 -8.28 -2.77 -8.04
CA HIS A 128 -7.14 -1.92 -8.43
C HIS A 128 -6.21 -2.56 -9.47
N GLY A 129 -6.41 -3.83 -9.82
CA GLY A 129 -5.57 -4.56 -10.77
C GLY A 129 -4.12 -4.72 -10.32
N PHE A 130 -3.80 -4.40 -9.06
CA PHE A 130 -2.44 -4.35 -8.53
C PHE A 130 -2.16 -5.59 -7.68
N PRO A 131 -1.26 -6.50 -8.10
CA PRO A 131 -0.90 -7.69 -7.33
C PRO A 131 -0.25 -7.34 -5.99
N ASN A 132 -0.61 -8.07 -4.95
CA ASN A 132 -0.10 -7.86 -3.59
C ASN A 132 1.44 -7.97 -3.53
N GLU A 133 2.04 -8.93 -4.23
CA GLU A 133 3.50 -9.10 -4.27
C GLU A 133 4.21 -7.92 -4.94
N LEU A 134 3.62 -7.36 -6.00
CA LEU A 134 4.15 -6.17 -6.65
C LEU A 134 4.13 -4.97 -5.68
N LEU A 135 3.22 -4.94 -4.69
CA LEU A 135 3.11 -3.82 -3.76
C LEU A 135 4.21 -3.90 -2.70
N LEU A 136 4.52 -5.12 -2.26
CA LEU A 136 5.69 -5.38 -1.42
C LEU A 136 6.97 -4.96 -2.14
N MET A 137 7.12 -5.31 -3.42
CA MET A 137 8.28 -4.90 -4.22
C MET A 137 8.34 -3.38 -4.44
N LEU A 138 7.20 -2.72 -4.63
CA LEU A 138 7.16 -1.26 -4.77
C LEU A 138 7.61 -0.55 -3.49
N ALA A 139 7.09 -0.96 -2.32
CA ALA A 139 7.50 -0.41 -1.02
C ALA A 139 9.02 -0.58 -0.79
N ASP A 140 9.54 -1.72 -1.20
CA ASP A 140 10.96 -2.04 -1.20
C ASP A 140 11.81 -1.13 -2.09
N ILE A 141 11.37 -0.87 -3.33
CA ILE A 141 12.06 0.05 -4.27
C ILE A 141 12.09 1.46 -3.68
N ASN A 142 10.98 1.91 -3.07
CA ASN A 142 10.93 3.18 -2.38
C ASN A 142 11.94 3.24 -1.22
N ALA A 143 11.98 2.20 -0.37
CA ALA A 143 12.97 2.11 0.72
C ALA A 143 14.42 2.12 0.20
N CYS A 144 14.68 1.44 -0.92
CA CYS A 144 15.96 1.46 -1.61
C CYS A 144 16.36 2.86 -2.10
N ARG A 145 15.42 3.56 -2.77
CA ARG A 145 15.62 4.94 -3.24
C ARG A 145 15.95 5.86 -2.08
N ASP A 146 15.22 5.73 -0.98
CA ASP A 146 15.31 6.59 0.20
C ASP A 146 16.50 6.22 1.11
N MET A 147 17.32 5.25 0.71
CA MET A 147 18.47 4.74 1.48
C MET A 147 18.08 4.30 2.89
N SER A 148 16.89 3.69 3.04
CA SER A 148 16.46 3.15 4.32
C SER A 148 17.48 2.12 4.82
N PRO A 149 17.84 2.15 6.13
CA PRO A 149 18.72 1.14 6.71
C PRO A 149 18.12 -0.28 6.66
N HIS A 150 16.82 -0.39 6.39
CA HIS A 150 16.09 -1.64 6.26
C HIS A 150 15.78 -2.02 4.81
N ALA A 151 16.28 -1.24 3.84
CA ALA A 151 16.07 -1.52 2.43
C ALA A 151 16.62 -2.90 2.06
N ARG A 152 15.82 -3.70 1.35
CA ARG A 152 16.31 -4.93 0.73
C ARG A 152 17.34 -4.58 -0.35
N ARG A 153 18.21 -5.54 -0.65
CA ARG A 153 19.16 -5.40 -1.76
C ARG A 153 18.42 -5.30 -3.08
N TRP A 154 18.75 -4.30 -3.89
CA TRP A 154 18.07 -4.04 -5.15
C TRP A 154 18.14 -5.23 -6.12
N GLU A 155 19.25 -6.00 -6.09
CA GLU A 155 19.43 -7.20 -6.92
C GLU A 155 18.40 -8.28 -6.59
N HIS A 156 17.99 -8.37 -5.32
CA HIS A 156 16.97 -9.32 -4.90
C HIS A 156 15.59 -8.89 -5.41
N ILE A 157 15.30 -7.60 -5.36
CA ILE A 157 14.04 -7.02 -5.88
C ILE A 157 13.97 -7.21 -7.40
N GLU A 158 15.05 -6.92 -8.11
CA GLU A 158 15.17 -7.14 -9.56
C GLU A 158 14.90 -8.61 -9.92
N HIS A 159 15.57 -9.53 -9.24
CA HIS A 159 15.38 -10.96 -9.46
C HIS A 159 13.93 -11.39 -9.20
N GLN A 160 13.29 -10.88 -8.14
CA GLN A 160 11.86 -11.13 -7.88
C GLN A 160 10.99 -10.59 -9.02
N LEU A 161 11.21 -9.36 -9.48
CA LEU A 161 10.44 -8.77 -10.59
C LEU A 161 10.62 -9.52 -11.91
N LEU A 162 11.82 -10.03 -12.20
CA LEU A 162 12.13 -10.79 -13.42
C LEU A 162 11.53 -12.20 -13.41
N THR A 163 11.45 -12.83 -12.24
CA THR A 163 10.90 -14.19 -12.07
C THR A 163 9.41 -14.20 -11.73
N TRP A 164 8.85 -13.06 -11.33
CA TRP A 164 7.44 -12.93 -11.00
C TRP A 164 6.58 -13.28 -12.21
N GLN A 165 5.50 -14.03 -11.94
CA GLN A 165 4.47 -14.35 -12.91
C GLN A 165 3.11 -14.14 -12.26
N SER A 166 2.14 -13.72 -13.07
CA SER A 166 0.76 -13.70 -12.63
C SER A 166 0.30 -15.11 -12.29
N ARG A 167 -0.42 -15.24 -11.18
CA ARG A 167 -0.94 -16.52 -10.72
C ARG A 167 -2.13 -16.92 -11.58
N ASN A 168 -2.00 -18.06 -12.25
CA ASN A 168 -3.03 -18.57 -13.15
C ASN A 168 -4.30 -18.99 -12.40
N GLY A 169 -5.46 -18.57 -12.89
CA GLY A 169 -6.75 -19.06 -12.43
C GLY A 169 -7.24 -18.48 -11.09
N GLU A 170 -6.62 -17.40 -10.60
CA GLU A 170 -7.10 -16.70 -9.40
C GLU A 170 -8.50 -16.09 -9.58
N TYR A 171 -8.87 -15.76 -10.81
CA TYR A 171 -10.14 -15.14 -11.14
C TYR A 171 -10.78 -15.81 -12.35
N ALA A 172 -12.04 -16.23 -12.18
CA ALA A 172 -12.89 -16.70 -13.26
C ALA A 172 -13.70 -15.51 -13.81
N PHE A 173 -13.18 -14.87 -14.84
CA PHE A 173 -13.93 -13.84 -15.57
C PHE A 173 -14.93 -14.49 -16.54
N ALA A 174 -16.08 -13.82 -16.73
CA ALA A 174 -17.12 -14.30 -17.63
C ALA A 174 -16.66 -14.33 -19.10
N GLU A 175 -15.86 -13.33 -19.50
CA GLU A 175 -15.38 -13.16 -20.86
C GLU A 175 -13.87 -13.39 -20.96
N SER A 176 -13.42 -14.09 -21.99
CA SER A 176 -12.01 -14.43 -22.19
C SER A 176 -11.10 -13.21 -22.36
N TRP A 177 -11.60 -12.13 -22.98
CA TRP A 177 -10.85 -10.89 -23.15
C TRP A 177 -10.57 -10.18 -21.82
N MET A 178 -11.43 -10.34 -20.81
CA MET A 178 -11.22 -9.75 -19.48
C MET A 178 -10.04 -10.40 -18.78
N THR A 179 -9.89 -11.73 -18.93
CA THR A 179 -8.72 -12.46 -18.44
C THR A 179 -7.44 -11.97 -19.10
N VAL A 180 -7.46 -11.74 -20.42
CA VAL A 180 -6.29 -11.20 -21.15
C VAL A 180 -5.97 -9.77 -20.68
N ALA A 181 -6.98 -8.90 -20.56
CA ALA A 181 -6.80 -7.53 -20.08
C ALA A 181 -6.26 -7.51 -18.64
N TRP A 182 -6.76 -8.40 -17.79
CA TRP A 182 -6.29 -8.56 -16.41
C TRP A 182 -4.79 -8.91 -16.35
N TYR A 183 -4.36 -9.93 -17.09
CA TYR A 183 -2.93 -10.27 -17.15
C TYR A 183 -2.07 -9.14 -17.73
N ALA A 184 -2.58 -8.44 -18.76
CA ALA A 184 -1.88 -7.30 -19.34
C ALA A 184 -1.69 -6.16 -18.33
N VAL A 185 -2.68 -5.86 -17.50
CA VAL A 185 -2.57 -4.84 -16.43
C VAL A 185 -1.51 -5.25 -15.41
N GLN A 186 -1.52 -6.49 -14.94
CA GLN A 186 -0.54 -6.94 -13.95
C GLN A 186 0.89 -6.94 -14.52
N GLU A 187 1.06 -7.39 -15.76
CA GLU A 187 2.37 -7.37 -16.43
C GLU A 187 2.86 -5.94 -16.68
N SER A 188 1.94 -5.02 -16.99
CA SER A 188 2.27 -3.59 -17.11
C SER A 188 2.80 -3.03 -15.79
N TRP A 189 2.21 -3.41 -14.66
CA TRP A 189 2.74 -3.04 -13.34
C TRP A 189 4.12 -3.62 -13.08
N ARG A 190 4.33 -4.91 -13.36
CA ARG A 190 5.65 -5.55 -13.21
C ARG A 190 6.73 -4.81 -14.01
N LEU A 191 6.44 -4.50 -15.28
CA LEU A 191 7.35 -3.74 -16.15
C LEU A 191 7.57 -2.31 -15.66
N ALA A 192 6.52 -1.63 -15.20
CA ALA A 192 6.65 -0.28 -14.63
C ALA A 192 7.55 -0.26 -13.40
N LEU A 193 7.43 -1.24 -12.51
CA LEU A 193 8.30 -1.39 -11.34
C LEU A 193 9.75 -1.71 -11.72
N LEU A 194 9.96 -2.53 -12.74
CA LEU A 194 11.30 -2.83 -13.23
C LEU A 194 11.98 -1.58 -13.81
N ILE A 195 11.26 -0.81 -14.62
CA ILE A 195 11.73 0.49 -15.13
C ILE A 195 12.05 1.43 -13.97
N TYR A 196 11.15 1.53 -12.99
CA TYR A 196 11.32 2.38 -11.82
C TYR A 196 12.55 2.01 -11.00
N LEU A 197 12.75 0.71 -10.75
CA LEU A 197 13.93 0.19 -10.05
C LEU A 197 15.22 0.61 -10.75
N TYR A 198 15.30 0.51 -12.09
CA TYR A 198 16.47 0.95 -12.83
C TYR A 198 16.66 2.47 -12.83
N LEU A 199 15.58 3.25 -12.88
CA LEU A 199 15.66 4.70 -12.79
C LEU A 199 16.25 5.13 -11.46
N VAL A 200 15.69 4.66 -10.34
CA VAL A 200 16.26 4.86 -9.00
C VAL A 200 17.70 4.35 -8.95
N GLY A 201 17.93 3.21 -9.61
CA GLY A 201 19.21 2.55 -9.72
C GLY A 201 20.35 3.45 -10.23
N LEU A 202 20.05 4.15 -11.31
CA LEU A 202 21.00 5.02 -11.99
C LEU A 202 21.37 6.26 -11.18
N TYR A 203 20.50 6.72 -10.28
CA TYR A 203 20.72 7.92 -9.46
C TYR A 203 21.34 7.63 -8.09
N SER A 204 21.07 6.47 -7.48
CA SER A 204 21.43 6.21 -6.08
C SER A 204 22.66 5.31 -5.87
N TRP A 205 23.07 4.45 -6.81
CA TRP A 205 24.10 3.41 -6.57
C TRP A 205 25.44 3.63 -7.28
N ARG A 206 25.71 4.86 -7.75
CA ARG A 206 26.94 5.20 -8.49
C ARG A 206 28.10 5.72 -7.62
N PHE A 207 28.05 5.58 -6.30
CA PHE A 207 29.13 5.97 -5.38
C PHE A 207 29.36 4.94 -4.28
#